data_AF-A0A7W1NKQ6-F1
#
_entry.id   AF-A0A7W1NKQ6-F1
#
_cell.length_a   1.000
_cell.length_b   1.000
_cell.length_c   1.000
_cell.angle_alpha   90.00
_cell.angle_beta   90.00
_cell.angle_gamma   90.00
#
_symmetry.space_group_name_H-M   'P 1'
#
loop_
_entity.id
_entity.type
_entity.pdbx_description
1 polymer ?
#
loop_
_entity_poly.entity_id
_entity_poly.type
_entity_poly.pdbx_seq_one_letter_code
_entity_poly.pdbx_strand_id
1 'polypeptide(L)'
;MAEVEVRLDSLRTAAADIQQASRAIIEALDAVQAEVTALYALGLPAGGVGVFSASYAANAGLIQEWPFKLARFSTNLEQAADDIQQAISQSARPIAPLVLPFIPESVPLALWGHGFEFQSKTRPAAMIVDVNTGVMVMAAPMPLGSYMSVINQPLYDELQNDQRDLSNNQLLVSILTQTKETRLQDLTALKNNLLSYDPKTDLQHTPRVQALETEIQSYDQQIATAQQHIKQQQASIAALTARLDRVKPGAGADVQLIQGLEGGQTNQWVKANTQDCVNYIATRVPIPDGLARDAYLWNDQATKMTQYGMTTGNVPLVGSVLVMEKAHSYADHVYGHVMLVQRVDSDGAVWITDNNHPSVAVKLSDLTKETSGANLSYLYLPWFTKG
;
A
#
# COMPACT_ATOMS: atom_id res chain seq x y z
N MET A 1 -11.46 -20.72 -45.89
CA MET A 1 -10.39 -21.62 -45.42
C MET A 1 -9.05 -20.89 -45.32
N ALA A 2 -8.51 -20.29 -46.39
CA ALA A 2 -7.20 -19.62 -46.36
C ALA A 2 -7.02 -18.55 -45.24
N GLU A 3 -8.01 -17.71 -44.94
CA GLU A 3 -7.88 -16.71 -43.87
C GLU A 3 -7.82 -17.31 -42.46
N VAL A 4 -8.50 -18.45 -42.25
CA VAL A 4 -8.55 -19.12 -40.95
C VAL A 4 -7.24 -19.87 -40.69
N GLU A 5 -6.67 -20.50 -41.72
CA GLU A 5 -5.35 -21.13 -41.65
C GLU A 5 -4.26 -20.09 -41.33
N VAL A 6 -4.31 -18.90 -41.94
CA VAL A 6 -3.36 -17.81 -41.65
C VAL A 6 -3.49 -17.30 -40.21
N ARG A 7 -4.71 -17.22 -39.67
CA ARG A 7 -4.93 -16.81 -38.26
C ARG A 7 -4.50 -17.88 -37.26
N LEU A 8 -4.67 -19.16 -37.58
CA LEU A 8 -4.19 -20.28 -36.76
C LEU A 8 -2.67 -20.33 -36.72
N ASP A 9 -2.02 -20.11 -37.87
CA ASP A 9 -0.56 -20.03 -37.93
C ASP A 9 -0.03 -18.85 -37.11
N SER A 10 -0.69 -17.69 -37.20
CA SER A 10 -0.37 -16.50 -36.39
C SER A 10 -0.52 -16.75 -34.88
N LEU A 11 -1.56 -17.49 -34.46
CA LEU A 11 -1.75 -17.86 -33.05
C LEU A 11 -0.63 -18.80 -32.55
N ARG A 12 -0.21 -19.75 -33.38
CA ARG A 12 0.88 -20.67 -33.05
C ARG A 12 2.23 -19.95 -33.00
N THR A 13 2.49 -19.01 -33.91
CA THR A 13 3.69 -18.15 -33.86
C THR A 13 3.70 -17.32 -32.58
N ALA A 14 2.58 -16.68 -32.22
CA ALA A 14 2.49 -15.91 -30.98
C ALA A 14 2.71 -16.76 -29.72
N ALA A 15 2.17 -17.99 -29.69
CA ALA A 15 2.41 -18.91 -28.58
C ALA A 15 3.90 -19.29 -28.47
N ALA A 16 4.57 -19.57 -29.59
CA ALA A 16 6.00 -19.88 -29.63
C ALA A 16 6.87 -18.69 -29.18
N ASP A 17 6.55 -17.47 -29.61
CA ASP A 17 7.24 -16.24 -29.19
C ASP A 17 7.09 -16.01 -27.68
N ILE A 18 5.90 -16.25 -27.13
CA ILE A 18 5.64 -16.14 -25.69
C ILE A 18 6.39 -17.22 -24.90
N GLN A 19 6.47 -18.46 -25.41
CA GLN A 19 7.29 -19.51 -24.80
C GLN A 19 8.77 -19.12 -24.78
N GLN A 20 9.29 -18.59 -25.88
CA GLN A 20 10.67 -18.15 -25.98
C GLN A 20 10.96 -16.99 -25.02
N ALA A 21 10.06 -15.99 -24.95
CA ALA A 21 10.18 -14.90 -24.00
C ALA A 21 10.11 -15.39 -22.55
N SER A 22 9.22 -16.34 -22.23
CA SER A 22 9.12 -16.95 -20.90
C SER A 22 10.43 -17.63 -20.50
N ARG A 23 11.06 -18.40 -21.40
CA ARG A 23 12.38 -19.02 -21.14
C ARG A 23 13.47 -17.99 -20.89
N ALA A 24 13.53 -16.94 -21.70
CA ALA A 24 14.50 -15.85 -21.51
C ALA A 24 14.30 -15.13 -20.16
N ILE A 25 13.05 -14.97 -19.72
CA ILE A 25 12.74 -14.41 -18.40
C ILE A 25 13.18 -15.37 -17.29
N ILE A 26 12.96 -16.68 -17.41
CA ILE A 26 13.44 -17.68 -16.44
C ILE A 26 14.96 -17.59 -16.31
N GLU A 27 15.68 -17.60 -17.43
CA GLU A 27 17.15 -17.51 -17.43
C GLU A 27 17.64 -16.21 -16.78
N ALA A 28 16.97 -15.08 -17.05
CA ALA A 28 17.30 -13.81 -16.42
C ALA A 28 17.01 -13.81 -14.91
N LEU A 29 15.91 -14.43 -14.48
CA LEU A 29 15.55 -14.53 -13.07
C LEU A 29 16.49 -15.45 -12.29
N ASP A 30 16.88 -16.57 -12.89
CA ASP A 30 17.88 -17.48 -12.31
C ASP A 30 19.24 -16.77 -12.17
N ALA A 31 19.64 -15.97 -13.15
CA ALA A 31 20.85 -15.17 -13.08
C ALA A 31 20.78 -14.12 -11.97
N VAL A 32 19.67 -13.38 -11.86
CA VAL A 32 19.47 -12.39 -10.78
C VAL A 32 19.46 -13.07 -9.41
N GLN A 33 18.81 -14.23 -9.28
CA GLN A 33 18.79 -14.99 -8.04
C GLN A 33 20.17 -15.50 -7.65
N ALA A 34 20.98 -15.96 -8.60
CA ALA A 34 22.36 -16.38 -8.36
C ALA A 34 23.22 -15.22 -7.86
N GLU A 35 23.11 -14.04 -8.49
CA GLU A 35 23.81 -12.82 -8.06
C GLU A 35 23.37 -12.36 -6.66
N VAL A 36 22.06 -12.32 -6.38
CA VAL A 36 21.53 -11.97 -5.05
C VAL A 36 22.02 -12.95 -3.97
N THR A 37 22.06 -14.26 -4.29
CA THR A 37 22.54 -15.29 -3.37
C THR A 37 24.04 -15.14 -3.11
N ALA A 38 24.84 -14.83 -4.15
CA ALA A 38 26.27 -14.57 -4.01
C ALA A 38 26.53 -13.32 -3.14
N LEU A 39 25.76 -12.24 -3.36
CA LEU A 39 25.83 -11.02 -2.54
C LEU A 39 25.44 -11.28 -1.08
N TYR A 40 24.46 -12.16 -0.84
CA TYR A 40 24.07 -12.56 0.50
C TYR A 40 25.15 -13.40 1.20
N ALA A 41 25.77 -14.34 0.48
CA ALA A 41 26.85 -15.18 1.00
C ALA A 41 28.12 -14.41 1.38
N LEU A 42 28.34 -13.23 0.79
CA LEU A 42 29.46 -12.33 1.11
C LEU A 42 29.30 -11.60 2.46
N GLY A 43 28.17 -11.76 3.15
CA GLY A 43 27.97 -11.22 4.51
C GLY A 43 28.03 -9.69 4.58
N LEU A 44 27.62 -9.01 3.50
CA LEU A 44 27.67 -7.56 3.41
C LEU A 44 26.81 -6.90 4.50
N PRO A 45 27.32 -5.85 5.18
CA PRO A 45 26.61 -5.19 6.28
C PRO A 45 25.28 -4.57 5.83
N ALA A 46 24.39 -4.33 6.79
CA ALA A 46 23.09 -3.72 6.57
C ALA A 46 23.22 -2.30 5.97
N GLY A 47 23.18 -2.22 4.63
CA GLY A 47 23.18 -0.98 3.87
C GLY A 47 23.19 -1.26 2.36
N GLY A 48 22.23 -0.68 1.63
CA GLY A 48 22.08 -0.77 0.17
C GLY A 48 21.79 -2.19 -0.34
N VAL A 49 22.84 -2.98 -0.50
CA VAL A 49 22.78 -4.34 -1.09
C VAL A 49 22.05 -5.32 -0.18
N GLY A 50 22.25 -5.26 1.14
CA GLY A 50 21.54 -6.13 2.09
C GLY A 50 20.01 -5.89 2.12
N VAL A 51 19.59 -4.63 1.97
CA VAL A 51 18.15 -4.25 1.92
C VAL A 51 17.55 -4.69 0.58
N PHE A 52 18.27 -4.52 -0.53
CA PHE A 52 17.86 -5.04 -1.83
C PHE A 52 17.72 -6.56 -1.80
N SER A 53 18.70 -7.30 -1.26
CA SER A 53 18.65 -8.76 -1.18
C SER A 53 17.51 -9.27 -0.30
N ALA A 54 17.23 -8.61 0.84
CA ALA A 54 16.08 -8.93 1.69
C ALA A 54 14.74 -8.64 1.00
N SER A 55 14.63 -7.50 0.31
CA SER A 55 13.44 -7.15 -0.48
C SER A 55 13.26 -8.11 -1.66
N TYR A 56 14.34 -8.51 -2.35
CA TYR A 56 14.29 -9.49 -3.42
C TYR A 56 13.84 -10.86 -2.88
N ALA A 57 14.40 -11.33 -1.76
CA ALA A 57 14.00 -12.58 -1.13
C ALA A 57 12.51 -12.58 -0.71
N ALA A 58 12.01 -11.46 -0.18
CA ALA A 58 10.60 -11.32 0.20
C ALA A 58 9.63 -11.34 -1.01
N ASN A 59 10.10 -10.91 -2.19
CA ASN A 59 9.29 -10.82 -3.41
C ASN A 59 9.61 -11.91 -4.45
N ALA A 60 10.61 -12.76 -4.21
CA ALA A 60 11.10 -13.75 -5.15
C ALA A 60 10.00 -14.73 -5.59
N GLY A 61 9.10 -15.12 -4.68
CA GLY A 61 7.96 -15.98 -5.00
C GLY A 61 7.03 -15.37 -6.05
N LEU A 62 6.72 -14.07 -5.95
CA LEU A 62 5.86 -13.37 -6.93
C LEU A 62 6.55 -13.22 -8.28
N ILE A 63 7.86 -12.97 -8.28
CA ILE A 63 8.65 -12.82 -9.51
C ILE A 63 8.78 -14.18 -10.22
N GLN A 64 8.96 -15.26 -9.47
CA GLN A 64 9.04 -16.63 -9.99
C GLN A 64 7.69 -17.12 -10.54
N GLU A 65 6.55 -16.57 -10.10
CA GLU A 65 5.23 -16.95 -10.64
C GLU A 65 4.99 -16.49 -12.08
N TRP A 66 5.63 -15.41 -12.54
CA TRP A 66 5.38 -14.82 -13.85
C TRP A 66 5.72 -15.75 -15.01
N PRO A 67 6.90 -16.40 -15.04
CA PRO A 67 7.21 -17.40 -16.06
C PRO A 67 6.22 -18.56 -16.13
N PHE A 68 5.75 -19.06 -14.98
CA PHE A 68 4.74 -20.13 -14.96
C PHE A 68 3.41 -19.67 -15.55
N LYS A 69 2.99 -18.42 -15.27
CA LYS A 69 1.79 -17.81 -15.85
C LYS A 69 1.93 -17.63 -17.37
N LEU A 70 3.08 -17.17 -17.85
CA LEU A 70 3.37 -17.01 -19.29
C LEU A 70 3.45 -18.34 -20.03
N ALA A 71 4.11 -19.34 -19.43
CA ALA A 71 4.18 -20.69 -19.99
C ALA A 71 2.77 -21.29 -20.11
N ARG A 72 1.97 -21.23 -19.04
CA ARG A 72 0.58 -21.70 -19.06
C ARG A 72 -0.25 -20.97 -20.12
N PHE A 73 -0.11 -19.65 -20.25
CA PHE A 73 -0.81 -18.88 -21.27
C PHE A 73 -0.46 -19.34 -22.69
N SER A 74 0.82 -19.57 -22.97
CA SER A 74 1.25 -20.08 -24.29
C SER A 74 0.69 -21.46 -24.61
N THR A 75 0.68 -22.39 -23.65
CA THR A 75 0.08 -23.73 -23.81
C THR A 75 -1.42 -23.64 -24.10
N ASN A 76 -2.12 -22.69 -23.47
CA ASN A 76 -3.54 -22.48 -23.72
C ASN A 76 -3.80 -21.92 -25.13
N LEU A 77 -2.92 -21.07 -25.67
CA LEU A 77 -3.01 -20.57 -27.04
C LEU A 77 -2.81 -21.69 -28.07
N GLU A 78 -1.85 -22.60 -27.81
CA GLU A 78 -1.66 -23.80 -28.65
C GLU A 78 -2.91 -24.69 -28.63
N GLN A 79 -3.45 -24.97 -27.44
CA GLN A 79 -4.66 -25.78 -27.30
C GLN A 79 -5.86 -25.13 -28.00
N ALA A 80 -6.03 -23.82 -27.88
CA ALA A 80 -7.11 -23.11 -28.57
C ALA A 80 -6.96 -23.18 -30.10
N ALA A 81 -5.74 -23.09 -30.62
CA ALA A 81 -5.48 -23.27 -32.05
C ALA A 81 -5.83 -24.70 -32.51
N ASP A 82 -5.51 -25.71 -31.70
CA ASP A 82 -5.84 -27.11 -31.99
C ASP A 82 -7.35 -27.39 -31.95
N ASP A 83 -8.07 -26.84 -30.97
CA ASP A 83 -9.52 -26.98 -30.86
C ASP A 83 -10.24 -26.34 -32.06
N ILE A 84 -9.78 -25.17 -32.50
CA ILE A 84 -10.31 -24.49 -33.71
C ILE A 84 -10.01 -25.33 -34.96
N GLN A 85 -8.79 -25.83 -35.12
CA GLN A 85 -8.41 -26.70 -36.24
C GLN A 85 -9.27 -27.98 -36.28
N GLN A 86 -9.54 -28.58 -35.12
CA GLN A 86 -10.39 -29.75 -34.98
C GLN A 86 -11.85 -29.45 -35.32
N ALA A 87 -12.41 -28.35 -34.83
CA ALA A 87 -13.78 -27.91 -35.14
C ALA A 87 -13.95 -27.71 -36.65
N ILE A 88 -12.99 -27.05 -37.31
CA ILE A 88 -13.00 -26.86 -38.76
C ILE A 88 -12.95 -28.21 -39.50
N SER A 89 -12.08 -29.12 -39.06
CA SER A 89 -11.91 -30.45 -39.67
C SER A 89 -13.15 -31.35 -39.52
N GLN A 90 -13.97 -31.13 -38.49
CA GLN A 90 -15.18 -31.91 -38.21
C GLN A 90 -16.44 -31.41 -38.94
N SER A 91 -16.43 -30.19 -39.51
CA SER A 91 -17.54 -29.56 -40.24
C SER A 91 -18.06 -30.33 -41.46
N ALA A 92 -17.44 -31.46 -41.84
CA ALA A 92 -17.80 -32.28 -42.99
C ALA A 92 -18.72 -33.48 -42.68
N ARG A 93 -19.25 -33.65 -41.45
CA ARG A 93 -20.21 -34.73 -41.14
C ARG A 93 -21.58 -34.21 -40.72
N PRO A 94 -22.69 -34.86 -41.13
CA PRO A 94 -24.04 -34.50 -40.69
C PRO A 94 -24.17 -34.73 -39.18
N ILE A 95 -24.69 -33.72 -38.48
CA ILE A 95 -24.83 -33.68 -37.03
C ILE A 95 -25.83 -34.75 -36.57
N ALA A 96 -25.34 -35.77 -35.86
CA ALA A 96 -26.14 -36.53 -34.90
C ALA A 96 -26.05 -35.83 -33.52
N PRO A 97 -27.10 -35.87 -32.69
CA PRO A 97 -27.12 -35.12 -31.43
C PRO A 97 -26.03 -35.63 -30.47
N LEU A 98 -25.16 -34.72 -30.04
CA LEU A 98 -24.12 -34.98 -29.05
C LEU A 98 -24.75 -35.20 -27.67
N VAL A 99 -24.57 -36.41 -27.12
CA VAL A 99 -24.68 -36.68 -25.69
C VAL A 99 -23.34 -36.29 -25.06
N LEU A 100 -23.30 -35.21 -24.27
CA LEU A 100 -22.11 -34.81 -23.53
C LEU A 100 -21.90 -35.75 -22.31
N PRO A 101 -20.69 -36.26 -22.06
CA PRO A 101 -20.39 -36.95 -20.82
C PRO A 101 -20.33 -35.95 -19.65
N PHE A 102 -20.85 -36.41 -18.52
CA PHE A 102 -20.91 -35.73 -17.23
C PHE A 102 -19.49 -35.36 -16.74
N ILE A 103 -19.25 -34.08 -16.44
CA ILE A 103 -18.05 -33.61 -15.72
C ILE A 103 -18.48 -33.32 -14.28
N PRO A 104 -17.91 -33.97 -13.26
CA PRO A 104 -18.30 -33.74 -11.87
C PRO A 104 -17.85 -32.36 -11.38
N GLU A 105 -18.74 -31.68 -10.66
CA GLU A 105 -18.54 -30.43 -9.95
C GLU A 105 -17.38 -30.54 -8.94
N SER A 106 -16.16 -30.13 -9.30
CA SER A 106 -15.09 -29.81 -8.35
C SER A 106 -13.85 -29.21 -9.01
N VAL A 107 -13.99 -28.10 -9.75
CA VAL A 107 -12.88 -27.17 -9.99
C VAL A 107 -13.46 -25.75 -9.96
N PRO A 108 -13.02 -24.84 -9.06
CA PRO A 108 -13.54 -23.49 -9.02
C PRO A 108 -13.17 -22.75 -10.31
N LEU A 109 -14.19 -22.25 -11.02
CA LEU A 109 -14.10 -21.36 -12.20
C LEU A 109 -13.51 -19.96 -11.91
N ALA A 110 -12.78 -19.79 -10.80
CA ALA A 110 -12.33 -18.50 -10.29
C ALA A 110 -10.98 -18.00 -10.87
N LEU A 111 -10.42 -18.64 -11.91
CA LEU A 111 -9.05 -18.35 -12.38
C LEU A 111 -8.92 -17.89 -13.85
N TRP A 112 -10.03 -17.61 -14.54
CA TRP A 112 -10.03 -17.47 -16.01
C TRP A 112 -10.96 -16.35 -16.52
N GLY A 113 -10.70 -15.13 -16.07
CA GLY A 113 -11.56 -13.98 -16.39
C GLY A 113 -10.90 -12.77 -17.02
N HIS A 114 -9.66 -12.82 -17.54
CA HIS A 114 -9.05 -11.65 -18.21
C HIS A 114 -8.40 -11.98 -19.54
N GLY A 115 -9.07 -11.58 -20.62
CA GLY A 115 -8.49 -11.43 -21.94
C GLY A 115 -7.71 -10.11 -22.01
N PHE A 116 -6.45 -10.21 -22.44
CA PHE A 116 -5.71 -9.07 -22.97
C PHE A 116 -6.23 -8.80 -24.39
N GLU A 117 -6.85 -7.65 -24.62
CA GLU A 117 -7.01 -7.10 -25.96
C GLU A 117 -6.17 -5.82 -26.11
N PHE A 118 -5.14 -5.95 -26.94
CA PHE A 118 -4.39 -4.86 -27.55
C PHE A 118 -5.24 -4.31 -28.71
N GLN A 119 -5.63 -3.04 -28.69
CA GLN A 119 -6.07 -2.34 -29.90
C GLN A 119 -5.22 -1.10 -30.14
N SER A 120 -4.32 -1.22 -31.12
CA SER A 120 -3.68 -0.11 -31.80
C SER A 120 -4.64 0.50 -32.81
N LYS A 121 -5.17 1.69 -32.53
CA LYS A 121 -5.51 2.70 -33.55
C LYS A 121 -5.71 4.08 -32.93
N THR A 122 -5.19 5.07 -33.66
CA THR A 122 -5.05 6.49 -33.34
C THR A 122 -6.33 7.15 -32.81
N ARG A 123 -6.25 7.70 -31.59
CA ARG A 123 -7.28 8.52 -30.93
C ARG A 123 -7.25 9.95 -31.50
N PRO A 124 -8.37 10.52 -32.02
CA PRO A 124 -8.50 11.97 -32.09
C PRO A 124 -8.77 12.51 -30.67
N ALA A 125 -8.11 13.63 -30.33
CA ALA A 125 -8.28 14.30 -29.05
C ALA A 125 -9.75 14.65 -28.83
N ALA A 126 -10.34 14.10 -27.76
CA ALA A 126 -11.66 14.46 -27.28
C ALA A 126 -11.54 15.18 -25.94
N MET A 127 -12.31 16.26 -25.86
CA MET A 127 -12.40 17.30 -24.83
C MET A 127 -12.38 16.79 -23.39
N ILE A 128 -11.61 17.52 -22.59
CA ILE A 128 -11.66 17.55 -21.13
C ILE A 128 -13.07 18.00 -20.74
N VAL A 129 -13.89 17.08 -20.23
CA VAL A 129 -15.08 17.42 -19.45
C VAL A 129 -14.61 17.54 -18.02
N ASP A 130 -14.62 18.78 -17.55
CA ASP A 130 -14.28 19.21 -16.21
C ASP A 130 -15.31 18.63 -15.21
N VAL A 131 -14.93 17.58 -14.48
CA VAL A 131 -15.67 17.13 -13.29
C VAL A 131 -14.85 17.53 -12.09
N ASN A 132 -15.22 18.69 -11.55
CA ASN A 132 -14.80 19.22 -10.27
C ASN A 132 -15.17 18.22 -9.15
N THR A 133 -14.26 17.30 -8.84
CA THR A 133 -14.19 16.62 -7.55
C THR A 133 -12.87 16.99 -6.93
N GLY A 134 -12.92 17.76 -5.84
CA GLY A 134 -11.76 18.29 -5.13
C GLY A 134 -10.72 17.21 -4.88
N VAL A 135 -9.63 17.30 -5.63
CA VAL A 135 -8.43 16.52 -5.40
C VAL A 135 -7.82 17.06 -4.11
N MET A 136 -8.05 16.34 -3.00
CA MET A 136 -7.12 16.44 -1.88
C MET A 136 -5.76 16.06 -2.43
N VAL A 137 -4.86 17.03 -2.46
CA VAL A 137 -3.45 16.82 -2.80
C VAL A 137 -2.91 15.85 -1.76
N MET A 138 -2.91 14.55 -2.09
CA MET A 138 -2.24 13.55 -1.29
C MET A 138 -0.76 13.93 -1.29
N ALA A 139 -0.19 14.13 -0.09
CA ALA A 139 1.25 14.20 0.06
C ALA A 139 1.87 12.98 -0.64
N ALA A 140 2.93 13.20 -1.42
CA ALA A 140 3.58 12.13 -2.15
C ALA A 140 3.94 10.99 -1.16
N PRO A 141 3.75 9.71 -1.54
CA PRO A 141 4.12 8.58 -0.69
C PRO A 141 5.56 8.74 -0.21
N MET A 142 5.81 8.41 1.07
CA MET A 142 7.18 8.39 1.60
C MET A 142 8.07 7.56 0.67
N PRO A 143 9.23 8.10 0.22
CA PRO A 143 10.08 7.38 -0.70
C PRO A 143 10.56 6.08 -0.07
N LEU A 144 10.45 4.98 -0.82
CA LEU A 144 11.03 3.70 -0.44
C LEU A 144 12.51 3.90 -0.09
N GLY A 145 12.89 3.57 1.16
CA GLY A 145 14.27 3.71 1.66
C GLY A 145 14.55 4.94 2.53
N SER A 146 13.55 5.79 2.82
CA SER A 146 13.68 6.78 3.89
C SER A 146 13.86 6.07 5.24
N TYR A 147 14.76 6.58 6.09
CA TYR A 147 14.95 6.04 7.43
C TYR A 147 13.62 5.98 8.22
N MET A 148 13.42 4.85 8.89
CA MET A 148 12.31 4.60 9.80
C MET A 148 12.87 3.95 11.06
N SER A 149 12.55 4.51 12.22
CA SER A 149 12.91 3.90 13.50
C SER A 149 12.22 2.55 13.69
N VAL A 150 12.84 1.64 14.43
CA VAL A 150 12.27 0.31 14.72
C VAL A 150 10.88 0.42 15.37
N ILE A 151 10.65 1.44 16.20
CA ILE A 151 9.37 1.63 16.90
C ILE A 151 8.19 1.99 15.96
N ASN A 152 8.50 2.57 14.80
CA ASN A 152 7.54 2.98 13.78
C ASN A 152 7.49 2.03 12.58
N GLN A 153 8.33 0.98 12.57
CA GLN A 153 8.33 -0.04 11.53
C GLN A 153 6.94 -0.68 11.32
N PRO A 154 6.17 -1.05 12.37
CA PRO A 154 4.84 -1.63 12.16
C PRO A 154 3.87 -0.70 11.42
N LEU A 155 3.97 0.62 11.66
CA LEU A 155 3.14 1.62 11.00
C LEU A 155 3.51 1.78 9.52
N TYR A 156 4.79 1.67 9.21
CA TYR A 156 5.28 1.67 7.83
C TYR A 156 4.90 0.39 7.08
N ASP A 157 5.00 -0.78 7.74
CA ASP A 157 4.57 -2.06 7.16
C ASP A 157 3.06 -2.04 6.85
N GLU A 158 2.24 -1.47 7.75
CA GLU A 158 0.81 -1.23 7.53
C GLU A 158 0.56 -0.33 6.31
N LEU A 159 1.28 0.79 6.20
CA LEU A 159 1.20 1.67 5.03
C LEU A 159 1.54 0.95 3.72
N GLN A 160 2.59 0.13 3.71
CA GLN A 160 2.99 -0.63 2.53
C GLN A 160 1.94 -1.67 2.13
N ASN A 161 1.33 -2.34 3.11
CA ASN A 161 0.25 -3.29 2.87
C ASN A 161 -0.99 -2.59 2.32
N ASP A 162 -1.40 -1.46 2.91
CA ASP A 162 -2.55 -0.68 2.43
C ASP A 162 -2.33 -0.16 1.00
N GLN A 163 -1.11 0.29 0.66
CA GLN A 163 -0.77 0.72 -0.70
C GLN A 163 -0.82 -0.43 -1.71
N ARG A 164 -0.37 -1.62 -1.32
CA ARG A 164 -0.45 -2.83 -2.14
C ARG A 164 -1.91 -3.21 -2.38
N ASP A 165 -2.71 -3.23 -1.32
CA ASP A 165 -4.12 -3.61 -1.41
C ASP A 165 -4.95 -2.59 -2.19
N LEU A 166 -4.63 -1.29 -2.07
CA LEU A 166 -5.21 -0.24 -2.92
C LEU A 166 -4.92 -0.51 -4.39
N SER A 167 -3.67 -0.83 -4.74
CA SER A 167 -3.27 -1.13 -6.12
C SER A 167 -4.00 -2.37 -6.65
N ASN A 168 -4.12 -3.41 -5.83
CA ASN A 168 -4.86 -4.63 -6.16
C ASN A 168 -6.35 -4.35 -6.39
N ASN A 169 -6.98 -3.54 -5.53
CA ASN A 169 -8.39 -3.19 -5.68
C ASN A 169 -8.65 -2.30 -6.90
N GLN A 170 -7.73 -1.38 -7.23
CA GLN A 170 -7.81 -0.58 -8.46
C GLN A 170 -7.74 -1.46 -9.70
N LEU A 171 -6.83 -2.45 -9.71
CA LEU A 171 -6.76 -3.43 -10.78
C LEU A 171 -8.05 -4.25 -10.88
N LEU A 172 -8.59 -4.73 -9.75
CA LEU A 172 -9.85 -5.47 -9.68
C LEU A 172 -11.03 -4.65 -10.26
N VAL A 173 -11.13 -3.36 -9.95
CA VAL A 173 -12.19 -2.50 -10.53
C VAL A 173 -12.05 -2.38 -12.04
N SER A 174 -10.82 -2.19 -12.55
CA SER A 174 -10.56 -2.14 -13.99
C SER A 174 -11.00 -3.44 -14.69
N ILE A 175 -10.60 -4.56 -14.10
CA ILE A 175 -10.95 -5.93 -14.46
C ILE A 175 -12.47 -6.14 -14.54
N LEU A 176 -13.19 -5.83 -13.47
CA LEU A 176 -14.64 -6.02 -13.39
C LEU A 176 -15.37 -5.10 -14.38
N THR A 177 -14.88 -3.87 -14.57
CA THR A 177 -15.44 -2.91 -15.51
C THR A 177 -15.31 -3.40 -16.95
N GLN A 178 -14.13 -3.90 -17.33
CA GLN A 178 -13.89 -4.46 -18.66
C GLN A 178 -14.76 -5.70 -18.91
N THR A 179 -14.84 -6.62 -17.95
CA THR A 179 -15.66 -7.83 -18.07
C THR A 179 -17.15 -7.49 -18.18
N LYS A 180 -17.63 -6.50 -17.41
CA LYS A 180 -19.00 -5.98 -17.52
C LYS A 180 -19.26 -5.43 -18.92
N GLU A 181 -18.34 -4.68 -19.50
CA GLU A 181 -18.48 -4.12 -20.85
C GLU A 181 -18.59 -5.23 -21.91
N THR A 182 -17.75 -6.26 -21.83
CA THR A 182 -17.86 -7.44 -22.71
C THR A 182 -19.23 -8.12 -22.57
N ARG A 183 -19.74 -8.29 -21.34
CA ARG A 183 -21.06 -8.90 -21.11
C ARG A 183 -22.21 -8.03 -21.63
N LEU A 184 -22.09 -6.71 -21.58
CA LEU A 184 -23.05 -5.80 -22.20
C LEU A 184 -23.06 -5.91 -23.74
N GLN A 185 -21.88 -6.09 -24.34
CA GLN A 185 -21.76 -6.35 -25.78
C GLN A 185 -22.37 -7.70 -26.15
N ASP A 186 -22.10 -8.76 -25.37
CA ASP A 186 -22.69 -10.09 -25.54
C ASP A 186 -24.22 -10.04 -25.45
N LEU A 187 -24.75 -9.32 -24.45
CA LEU A 187 -26.18 -9.13 -24.26
C LEU A 187 -26.81 -8.41 -25.46
N THR A 188 -26.14 -7.37 -25.96
CA THR A 188 -26.60 -6.61 -27.14
C THR A 188 -26.62 -7.49 -28.38
N ALA A 189 -25.54 -8.25 -28.63
CA ALA A 189 -25.45 -9.18 -29.74
C ALA A 189 -26.52 -10.28 -29.65
N LEU A 190 -26.76 -10.83 -28.45
CA LEU A 190 -27.80 -11.83 -28.20
C LEU A 190 -29.19 -11.26 -28.52
N LYS A 191 -29.52 -10.07 -28.01
CA LYS A 191 -30.81 -9.41 -28.26
C LYS A 191 -31.02 -9.16 -29.77
N ASN A 192 -29.99 -8.67 -30.46
CA ASN A 192 -30.03 -8.45 -31.91
C ASN A 192 -30.25 -9.74 -32.69
N ASN A 193 -29.54 -10.82 -32.32
CA ASN A 193 -29.69 -12.12 -32.96
C ASN A 193 -31.11 -12.69 -32.78
N LEU A 194 -31.66 -12.61 -31.57
CA LEU A 194 -33.03 -13.08 -31.29
C LEU A 194 -34.07 -12.30 -32.10
N LEU A 195 -33.99 -10.97 -32.12
CA LEU A 195 -34.90 -10.12 -32.89
C LEU A 195 -34.74 -10.27 -34.41
N SER A 196 -33.55 -10.63 -34.89
CA SER A 196 -33.32 -10.92 -36.32
C SER A 196 -34.00 -12.21 -36.77
N TYR A 197 -34.13 -13.18 -35.87
CA TYR A 197 -34.78 -14.46 -36.14
C TYR A 197 -36.29 -14.36 -35.99
N ASP A 198 -36.76 -13.74 -34.90
CA ASP A 198 -38.18 -13.45 -34.67
C ASP A 198 -38.36 -12.05 -34.07
N PRO A 199 -38.87 -11.08 -34.86
CA PRO A 199 -39.12 -9.71 -34.40
C PRO A 199 -40.13 -9.59 -33.26
N LYS A 200 -40.90 -10.64 -32.96
CA LYS A 200 -41.89 -10.67 -31.86
C LYS A 200 -41.38 -11.40 -30.63
N THR A 201 -40.11 -11.82 -30.60
CA THR A 201 -39.53 -12.50 -29.44
C THR A 201 -39.63 -11.63 -28.19
N ASP A 202 -40.15 -12.22 -27.11
CA ASP A 202 -40.17 -11.60 -25.80
C ASP A 202 -38.78 -11.72 -25.13
N LEU A 203 -37.98 -10.67 -25.30
CA LEU A 203 -36.64 -10.58 -24.72
C LEU A 203 -36.65 -10.64 -23.19
N GLN A 204 -37.72 -10.16 -22.53
CA GLN A 204 -37.77 -10.09 -21.06
C GLN A 204 -37.94 -11.46 -20.42
N HIS A 205 -38.58 -12.40 -21.11
CA HIS A 205 -38.79 -13.76 -20.62
C HIS A 205 -37.83 -14.79 -21.24
N THR A 206 -36.85 -14.33 -22.02
CA THR A 206 -35.83 -15.22 -22.58
C THR A 206 -34.79 -15.56 -21.49
N PRO A 207 -34.64 -16.83 -21.06
CA PRO A 207 -33.81 -17.18 -19.90
C PRO A 207 -32.34 -16.75 -20.04
N ARG A 208 -31.78 -16.83 -21.25
CA ARG A 208 -30.38 -16.43 -21.51
C ARG A 208 -30.17 -14.92 -21.40
N VAL A 209 -31.17 -14.12 -21.78
CA VAL A 209 -31.13 -12.65 -21.64
C VAL A 209 -31.16 -12.29 -20.15
N GLN A 210 -32.08 -12.89 -19.39
CA GLN A 210 -32.19 -12.69 -17.93
C GLN A 210 -30.92 -13.11 -17.18
N ALA A 211 -30.29 -14.22 -17.58
CA ALA A 211 -29.05 -14.68 -16.98
C ALA A 211 -27.90 -13.67 -17.16
N LEU A 212 -27.73 -13.15 -18.38
CA LEU A 212 -26.71 -12.12 -18.66
C LEU A 212 -27.01 -10.81 -17.94
N GLU A 213 -28.28 -10.38 -17.88
CA GLU A 213 -28.67 -9.18 -17.14
C GLU A 213 -28.40 -9.32 -15.64
N THR A 214 -28.63 -10.50 -15.07
CA THR A 214 -28.30 -10.81 -13.67
C THR A 214 -26.79 -10.81 -13.43
N GLU A 215 -26.01 -11.37 -14.35
CA GLU A 215 -24.54 -11.36 -14.28
C GLU A 215 -23.99 -9.92 -14.30
N ILE A 216 -24.52 -9.07 -15.19
CA ILE A 216 -24.17 -7.64 -15.27
C ILE A 216 -24.50 -6.91 -13.95
N GLN A 217 -25.67 -7.17 -13.36
CA GLN A 217 -26.03 -6.59 -12.06
C GLN A 217 -25.10 -7.05 -10.93
N SER A 218 -24.65 -8.31 -10.95
CA SER A 218 -23.65 -8.82 -10.02
C SER A 218 -22.31 -8.07 -10.15
N TYR A 219 -21.86 -7.81 -11.39
CA TYR A 219 -20.65 -6.99 -11.61
C TYR A 219 -20.81 -5.57 -11.08
N ASP A 220 -21.99 -4.94 -11.24
CA ASP A 220 -22.25 -3.60 -10.68
C ASP A 220 -22.11 -3.57 -9.16
N GLN A 221 -22.63 -4.59 -8.46
CA GLN A 221 -22.49 -4.70 -7.01
C GLN A 221 -21.04 -4.91 -6.58
N GLN A 222 -20.29 -5.76 -7.30
CA GLN A 222 -18.88 -6.01 -7.02
C GLN A 222 -18.02 -4.75 -7.26
N ILE A 223 -18.27 -4.01 -8.35
CA ILE A 223 -17.60 -2.74 -8.65
C ILE A 223 -17.88 -1.72 -7.55
N ALA A 224 -19.14 -1.55 -7.14
CA ALA A 224 -19.51 -0.62 -6.08
C ALA A 224 -18.83 -0.95 -4.75
N THR A 225 -18.76 -2.24 -4.39
CA THR A 225 -18.09 -2.72 -3.17
C THR A 225 -16.58 -2.45 -3.22
N ALA A 226 -15.93 -2.80 -4.33
CA ALA A 226 -14.50 -2.55 -4.52
C ALA A 226 -14.16 -1.05 -4.49
N GLN A 227 -15.00 -0.21 -5.10
CA GLN A 227 -14.85 1.24 -5.04
C GLN A 227 -14.98 1.80 -3.61
N GLN A 228 -15.87 1.22 -2.78
CA GLN A 228 -15.98 1.60 -1.38
C GLN A 228 -14.71 1.22 -0.59
N HIS A 229 -14.16 0.02 -0.81
CA HIS A 229 -12.90 -0.39 -0.18
C HIS A 229 -11.73 0.51 -0.59
N ILE A 230 -11.63 0.89 -1.87
CA ILE A 230 -10.64 1.86 -2.36
C ILE A 230 -10.70 3.17 -1.58
N LYS A 231 -11.90 3.73 -1.37
CA LYS A 231 -12.06 4.99 -0.61
C LYS A 231 -11.59 4.84 0.83
N GLN A 232 -11.90 3.72 1.48
CA GLN A 232 -11.46 3.44 2.85
C GLN A 232 -9.94 3.31 2.93
N GLN A 233 -9.32 2.58 2.01
CA GLN A 233 -7.87 2.43 1.94
C GLN A 233 -7.16 3.76 1.66
N GLN A 234 -7.70 4.59 0.76
CA GLN A 234 -7.14 5.93 0.52
C GLN A 234 -7.15 6.79 1.78
N ALA A 235 -8.23 6.74 2.56
CA ALA A 235 -8.31 7.45 3.84
C ALA A 235 -7.32 6.89 4.87
N SER A 236 -7.18 5.56 4.95
CA SER A 236 -6.20 4.88 5.81
C SER A 236 -4.77 5.29 5.46
N ILE A 237 -4.39 5.18 4.18
CA ILE A 237 -3.08 5.58 3.65
C ILE A 237 -2.78 7.04 3.99
N ALA A 238 -3.73 7.95 3.81
CA ALA A 238 -3.55 9.36 4.15
C ALA A 238 -3.31 9.55 5.66
N ALA A 239 -4.05 8.85 6.51
CA ALA A 239 -3.89 8.89 7.96
C ALA A 239 -2.53 8.32 8.41
N LEU A 240 -2.14 7.16 7.88
CA LEU A 240 -0.84 6.51 8.15
C LEU A 240 0.32 7.39 7.68
N THR A 241 0.22 7.96 6.48
CA THR A 241 1.23 8.89 5.94
C THR A 241 1.37 10.11 6.84
N ALA A 242 0.27 10.74 7.24
CA ALA A 242 0.30 11.90 8.13
C ALA A 242 0.91 11.58 9.52
N ARG A 243 0.71 10.37 10.03
CA ARG A 243 1.31 9.88 11.27
C ARG A 243 2.82 9.70 11.12
N LEU A 244 3.25 9.00 10.08
CA LEU A 244 4.67 8.79 9.76
C LEU A 244 5.40 10.11 9.47
N ASP A 245 4.74 11.07 8.82
CA ASP A 245 5.30 12.39 8.53
C ASP A 245 5.65 13.20 9.79
N ARG A 246 5.00 12.94 10.93
CA ARG A 246 5.32 13.61 12.21
C ARG A 246 6.58 13.05 12.86
N VAL A 247 6.88 11.77 12.63
CA VAL A 247 7.96 11.04 13.30
C VAL A 247 9.15 10.76 12.39
N LYS A 248 9.04 11.03 11.08
CA LYS A 248 10.20 11.00 10.18
C LYS A 248 11.21 12.07 10.59
N PRO A 249 12.52 11.83 10.40
CA PRO A 249 13.51 12.87 10.63
C PRO A 249 13.27 14.10 9.77
N GLY A 250 13.46 15.28 10.39
CA GLY A 250 13.47 16.56 9.69
C GLY A 250 14.58 16.67 8.64
N ALA A 251 14.48 17.68 7.78
CA ALA A 251 15.48 17.96 6.76
C ALA A 251 16.87 18.22 7.38
N GLY A 252 17.92 17.65 6.79
CA GLY A 252 19.30 17.78 7.28
C GLY A 252 19.66 16.85 8.44
N ALA A 253 18.78 15.90 8.78
CA ALA A 253 19.05 14.87 9.77
C ALA A 253 20.17 13.92 9.35
N ASP A 254 21.04 13.58 10.29
CA ASP A 254 22.03 12.52 10.16
C ASP A 254 21.40 11.20 10.64
N VAL A 255 21.07 10.33 9.68
CA VAL A 255 20.44 9.05 9.94
C VAL A 255 21.31 8.14 10.81
N GLN A 256 22.64 8.17 10.66
CA GLN A 256 23.54 7.31 11.45
C GLN A 256 23.55 7.76 12.92
N LEU A 257 23.56 9.07 13.14
CA LEU A 257 23.46 9.65 14.47
C LEU A 257 22.13 9.29 15.16
N ILE A 258 21.02 9.37 14.43
CA ILE A 258 19.70 9.02 14.95
C ILE A 258 19.62 7.53 15.30
N GLN A 259 20.12 6.65 14.42
CA GLN A 259 20.18 5.20 14.69
C GLN A 259 20.95 4.88 15.97
N GLY A 260 22.03 5.63 16.26
CA GLY A 260 22.78 5.47 17.50
C GLY A 260 22.00 5.82 18.77
N LEU A 261 20.89 6.58 18.66
CA LEU A 261 20.00 6.89 19.77
C LEU A 261 18.87 5.88 19.96
N GLU A 262 18.55 5.06 18.94
CA GLU A 262 17.54 4.02 19.05
C GLU A 262 17.97 2.95 20.06
N GLY A 263 17.14 2.75 21.09
CA GLY A 263 17.47 1.83 22.20
C GLY A 263 18.67 2.27 23.06
N GLY A 264 19.21 3.46 22.80
CA GLY A 264 20.34 4.02 23.54
C GLY A 264 19.95 4.56 24.92
N GLN A 265 20.85 5.35 25.51
CA GLN A 265 20.59 6.06 26.75
C GLN A 265 21.18 7.46 26.66
N THR A 266 20.54 8.41 27.35
CA THR A 266 21.12 9.73 27.57
C THR A 266 22.46 9.62 28.28
N ASN A 267 23.40 10.48 27.89
CA ASN A 267 24.74 10.54 28.46
C ASN A 267 24.70 10.69 29.99
N GLN A 268 25.59 10.00 30.69
CA GLN A 268 25.62 9.98 32.14
C GLN A 268 25.88 11.37 32.74
N TRP A 269 26.68 12.21 32.07
CA TRP A 269 26.91 13.56 32.56
C TRP A 269 25.63 14.40 32.53
N VAL A 270 24.79 14.26 31.49
CA VAL A 270 23.49 14.94 31.41
C VAL A 270 22.60 14.52 32.57
N LYS A 271 22.49 13.20 32.82
CA LYS A 271 21.72 12.67 33.97
C LYS A 271 22.25 13.17 35.31
N ALA A 272 23.56 13.39 35.44
CA ALA A 272 24.17 13.89 36.67
C ALA A 272 24.05 15.42 36.85
N ASN A 273 23.83 16.18 35.77
CA ASN A 273 23.83 17.65 35.78
C ASN A 273 22.47 18.27 35.44
N THR A 274 21.41 17.46 35.42
CA THR A 274 20.03 17.90 35.23
C THR A 274 19.21 17.59 36.48
N GLN A 275 18.14 18.33 36.72
CA GLN A 275 17.23 18.14 37.86
C GLN A 275 15.76 18.09 37.39
N ASP A 276 14.88 17.70 38.30
CA ASP A 276 13.42 17.76 38.16
C ASP A 276 12.88 17.14 36.86
N CYS A 277 11.98 17.85 36.16
CA CYS A 277 11.30 17.36 34.97
C CYS A 277 12.27 17.06 33.81
N VAL A 278 13.34 17.84 33.67
CA VAL A 278 14.38 17.60 32.66
C VAL A 278 15.15 16.32 32.97
N ASN A 279 15.53 16.09 34.23
CA ASN A 279 16.18 14.85 34.64
C ASN A 279 15.26 13.62 34.49
N TYR A 280 13.98 13.81 34.79
CA TYR A 280 12.97 12.78 34.61
C TYR A 280 12.91 12.27 33.17
N ILE A 281 12.92 13.18 32.18
CA ILE A 281 12.98 12.81 30.77
C ILE A 281 14.35 12.19 30.43
N ALA A 282 15.45 12.82 30.84
CA ALA A 282 16.81 12.35 30.56
C ALA A 282 17.09 10.91 31.03
N THR A 283 16.43 10.46 32.09
CA THR A 283 16.57 9.09 32.62
C THR A 283 15.75 8.04 31.87
N ARG A 284 14.79 8.43 31.02
CA ARG A 284 13.82 7.53 30.35
C ARG A 284 13.89 7.59 28.83
N VAL A 285 14.27 8.73 28.29
CA VAL A 285 14.32 9.00 26.87
C VAL A 285 15.77 9.31 26.50
N PRO A 286 16.35 8.68 25.47
CA PRO A 286 17.66 9.07 24.97
C PRO A 286 17.56 10.47 24.39
N ILE A 287 18.13 11.47 25.07
CA ILE A 287 18.17 12.85 24.61
C ILE A 287 19.61 13.29 24.36
N PRO A 288 19.86 14.11 23.33
CA PRO A 288 21.17 14.66 23.10
C PRO A 288 21.51 15.73 24.13
N ASP A 289 22.79 15.78 24.48
CA ASP A 289 23.41 16.71 25.43
C ASP A 289 22.94 18.17 25.32
N GLY A 290 22.87 18.69 24.09
CA GLY A 290 22.46 20.07 23.81
C GLY A 290 20.99 20.38 24.13
N LEU A 291 20.13 19.36 24.14
CA LEU A 291 18.69 19.51 24.41
C LEU A 291 18.39 19.65 25.90
N ALA A 292 19.24 19.08 26.77
CA ALA A 292 19.06 19.04 28.20
C ALA A 292 19.32 20.40 28.89
N ARG A 293 18.44 21.37 28.61
CA ARG A 293 18.41 22.74 29.14
C ARG A 293 17.08 23.00 29.85
N ASP A 294 16.84 24.26 30.25
CA ASP A 294 15.55 24.70 30.78
C ASP A 294 14.41 24.23 29.87
N ALA A 295 13.36 23.65 30.48
CA ALA A 295 12.29 22.95 29.77
C ALA A 295 11.66 23.79 28.64
N TYR A 296 11.36 25.07 28.89
CA TYR A 296 10.75 25.95 27.87
C TYR A 296 11.62 26.15 26.61
N LEU A 297 12.95 25.94 26.70
CA LEU A 297 13.86 26.12 25.56
C LEU A 297 13.90 24.90 24.64
N TRP A 298 13.28 23.77 24.98
CA TRP A 298 13.46 22.52 24.24
C TRP A 298 13.00 22.62 22.79
N ASN A 299 11.89 23.31 22.53
CA ASN A 299 11.42 23.57 21.17
C ASN A 299 12.49 24.32 20.35
N ASP A 300 12.98 25.44 20.88
CA ASP A 300 14.01 26.25 20.25
C ASP A 300 15.33 25.50 20.06
N GLN A 301 15.75 24.69 21.03
CA GLN A 301 16.98 23.90 20.91
C GLN A 301 16.83 22.80 19.85
N ALA A 302 15.67 22.14 19.77
CA ALA A 302 15.41 21.13 18.76
C ALA A 302 15.59 21.69 17.34
N THR A 303 15.12 22.92 17.08
CA THR A 303 15.29 23.57 15.76
C THR A 303 16.75 23.88 15.40
N LYS A 304 17.62 24.07 16.41
CA LYS A 304 19.05 24.34 16.22
C LYS A 304 19.88 23.06 16.04
N MET A 305 19.27 21.92 16.34
CA MET A 305 19.91 20.60 16.38
C MET A 305 19.42 19.74 15.20
N THR A 306 19.47 20.31 14.00
CA THR A 306 18.90 19.71 12.77
C THR A 306 19.46 18.32 12.46
N GLN A 307 20.69 18.02 12.89
CA GLN A 307 21.32 16.71 12.72
C GLN A 307 20.55 15.56 13.41
N TYR A 308 19.73 15.86 14.41
CA TYR A 308 18.89 14.86 15.08
C TYR A 308 17.49 14.74 14.46
N GLY A 309 17.13 15.60 13.51
CA GLY A 309 15.85 15.55 12.81
C GLY A 309 14.62 15.70 13.71
N MET A 310 14.77 16.26 14.92
CA MET A 310 13.66 16.50 15.84
C MET A 310 12.69 17.51 15.25
N THR A 311 11.40 17.30 15.48
CA THR A 311 10.34 18.21 15.02
C THR A 311 9.39 18.54 16.16
N THR A 312 8.68 19.65 16.04
CA THR A 312 7.70 20.09 17.04
C THR A 312 6.32 20.19 16.40
N GLY A 313 5.29 19.79 17.12
CA GLY A 313 3.91 19.91 16.67
C GLY A 313 2.91 20.11 17.81
N ASN A 314 1.63 19.99 17.47
CA ASN A 314 0.50 20.19 18.38
C ASN A 314 -0.36 18.93 18.57
N VAL A 315 0.06 17.80 17.98
CA VAL A 315 -0.65 16.52 18.10
C VAL A 315 0.03 15.65 19.15
N PRO A 316 -0.66 15.20 20.21
CA PRO A 316 -0.07 14.29 21.19
C PRO A 316 0.24 12.95 20.54
N LEU A 317 1.49 12.49 20.68
CA LEU A 317 1.93 11.17 20.23
C LEU A 317 2.60 10.42 21.39
N VAL A 318 2.42 9.11 21.45
CA VAL A 318 3.05 8.29 22.50
C VAL A 318 4.58 8.38 22.36
N GLY A 319 5.28 8.61 23.45
CA GLY A 319 6.73 8.83 23.44
C GLY A 319 7.16 10.22 22.97
N SER A 320 6.24 11.13 22.65
CA SER A 320 6.60 12.55 22.48
C SER A 320 6.84 13.20 23.85
N VAL A 321 7.67 14.24 23.86
CA VAL A 321 7.89 15.07 25.05
C VAL A 321 6.98 16.28 24.94
N LEU A 322 6.04 16.40 25.87
CA LEU A 322 5.20 17.57 26.04
C LEU A 322 6.06 18.70 26.62
N VAL A 323 6.17 19.82 25.91
CA VAL A 323 6.92 21.00 26.34
C VAL A 323 5.93 22.10 26.68
N MET A 324 6.01 22.62 27.90
CA MET A 324 5.18 23.72 28.39
C MET A 324 6.04 24.98 28.58
N GLU A 325 5.58 26.08 28.00
CA GLU A 325 6.18 27.40 28.12
C GLU A 325 6.02 27.97 29.53
N LYS A 326 6.83 28.97 29.88
CA LYS A 326 6.75 29.65 31.20
C LYS A 326 5.39 30.30 31.49
N ALA A 327 4.67 30.66 30.43
CA ALA A 327 3.35 31.27 30.52
C ALA A 327 2.23 30.24 30.74
N HIS A 328 2.53 28.95 30.62
CA HIS A 328 1.56 27.89 30.82
C HIS A 328 1.18 27.77 32.31
N SER A 329 -0.13 27.67 32.58
CA SER A 329 -0.70 27.70 33.93
C SER A 329 -0.18 26.63 34.91
N TYR A 330 0.28 25.48 34.40
CA TYR A 330 0.84 24.39 35.21
C TYR A 330 2.38 24.40 35.28
N ALA A 331 3.05 25.17 34.41
CA ALA A 331 4.49 25.13 34.29
C ALA A 331 5.19 26.02 35.33
N ASP A 332 6.48 25.76 35.56
CA ASP A 332 7.29 26.69 36.34
C ASP A 332 7.49 28.01 35.55
N HIS A 333 7.27 29.13 36.24
CA HIS A 333 7.33 30.47 35.67
C HIS A 333 8.72 30.90 35.18
N VAL A 334 9.80 30.22 35.59
CA VAL A 334 11.18 30.51 35.19
C VAL A 334 11.68 29.49 34.16
N TYR A 335 11.43 28.21 34.42
CA TYR A 335 12.04 27.11 33.67
C TYR A 335 11.10 26.40 32.69
N GLY A 336 9.78 26.64 32.77
CA GLY A 336 8.79 25.86 32.02
C GLY A 336 8.59 24.47 32.61
N HIS A 337 8.04 23.54 31.83
CA HIS A 337 7.91 22.13 32.27
C HIS A 337 7.96 21.16 31.09
N VAL A 338 8.48 19.95 31.32
CA VAL A 338 8.42 18.85 30.34
C VAL A 338 7.78 17.60 30.94
N MET A 339 6.98 16.91 30.13
CA MET A 339 6.34 15.64 30.51
C MET A 339 6.48 14.62 29.39
N LEU A 340 6.48 13.33 29.73
CA LEU A 340 6.49 12.25 28.74
C LEU A 340 5.07 11.78 28.47
N VAL A 341 4.66 11.74 27.19
CA VAL A 341 3.37 11.17 26.80
C VAL A 341 3.45 9.65 26.82
N GLN A 342 2.71 9.01 27.72
CA GLN A 342 2.68 7.55 27.87
C GLN A 342 1.59 6.89 27.02
N ARG A 343 0.44 7.55 26.89
CA ARG A 343 -0.73 7.03 26.18
C ARG A 343 -1.58 8.18 25.65
N VAL A 344 -2.21 7.95 24.50
CA VAL A 344 -3.26 8.80 23.95
C VAL A 344 -4.45 7.90 23.68
N ASP A 345 -5.58 8.17 24.32
CA ASP A 345 -6.79 7.39 24.13
C ASP A 345 -7.52 7.82 22.84
N SER A 346 -8.46 7.01 22.36
CA SER A 346 -9.21 7.26 21.13
C SER A 346 -10.11 8.50 21.20
N ASP A 347 -10.49 8.93 22.41
CA ASP A 347 -11.24 10.17 22.67
C ASP A 347 -10.34 11.42 22.71
N GLY A 348 -9.02 11.26 22.52
CA GLY A 348 -8.03 12.33 22.59
C GLY A 348 -7.48 12.60 24.00
N ALA A 349 -7.84 11.80 25.01
CA ALA A 349 -7.27 11.94 26.35
C ALA A 349 -5.76 11.65 26.35
N VAL A 350 -4.97 12.62 26.81
CA VAL A 350 -3.51 12.50 26.90
C VAL A 350 -3.12 12.09 28.31
N TRP A 351 -2.39 10.99 28.41
CA TRP A 351 -1.85 10.46 29.67
C TRP A 351 -0.34 10.68 29.70
N ILE A 352 0.13 11.35 30.76
CA ILE A 352 1.50 11.80 30.90
C ILE A 352 2.14 11.25 32.16
N THR A 353 3.47 11.25 32.18
CA THR A 353 4.26 11.11 33.40
C THR A 353 5.34 12.20 33.46
N ASP A 354 5.69 12.63 34.66
CA ASP A 354 6.72 13.64 34.92
C ASP A 354 7.46 13.36 36.24
N ASN A 355 8.30 14.29 36.70
CA ASN A 355 9.00 14.17 37.97
C ASN A 355 8.05 14.11 39.19
N ASN A 356 6.87 14.72 39.10
CA ASN A 356 5.87 14.72 40.17
C ASN A 356 4.99 13.45 40.15
N HIS A 357 4.83 12.84 38.98
CA HIS A 357 4.08 11.61 38.74
C HIS A 357 4.95 10.56 38.05
N PRO A 358 6.03 10.07 38.70
CA PRO A 358 7.08 9.34 37.99
C PRO A 358 6.73 7.90 37.63
N SER A 359 5.74 7.32 38.31
CA SER A 359 5.42 5.89 38.27
C SER A 359 4.01 5.58 37.77
N VAL A 360 3.11 6.57 37.73
CA VAL A 360 1.70 6.38 37.33
C VAL A 360 1.35 7.44 36.32
N ALA A 361 0.86 7.01 35.14
CA ALA A 361 0.39 7.93 34.14
C ALA A 361 -0.90 8.62 34.61
N VAL A 362 -0.93 9.93 34.54
CA VAL A 362 -2.07 10.77 34.92
C VAL A 362 -2.62 11.49 33.69
N LYS A 363 -3.94 11.74 33.67
CA LYS A 363 -4.56 12.44 32.55
C LYS A 363 -4.20 13.93 32.62
N LEU A 364 -3.74 14.51 31.52
CA LEU A 364 -3.30 15.91 31.48
C LEU A 364 -4.41 16.89 31.91
N SER A 365 -5.66 16.58 31.56
CA SER A 365 -6.83 17.37 31.94
C SER A 365 -7.10 17.42 33.45
N ASP A 366 -6.55 16.46 34.20
CA ASP A 366 -6.71 16.42 35.66
C ASP A 366 -5.68 17.34 36.35
N LEU A 367 -4.60 17.68 35.63
CA LEU A 367 -3.54 18.58 36.10
C LEU A 367 -3.80 20.03 35.72
N THR A 368 -4.36 20.27 34.53
CA THR A 368 -4.56 21.61 33.99
C THR A 368 -5.79 21.68 33.07
N LYS A 369 -6.37 22.88 32.97
CA LYS A 369 -7.41 23.20 31.98
C LYS A 369 -6.84 23.61 30.62
N GLU A 370 -5.57 23.98 30.58
CA GLU A 370 -4.85 24.37 29.37
C GLU A 370 -4.19 23.11 28.76
N THR A 371 -4.94 22.35 27.97
CA THR A 371 -4.45 21.08 27.38
C THR A 371 -4.03 21.22 25.91
N SER A 372 -4.11 22.43 25.36
CA SER A 372 -3.73 22.78 23.99
C SER A 372 -3.56 24.30 23.89
N GLY A 373 -2.74 24.78 22.96
CA GLY A 373 -2.59 26.21 22.70
C GLY A 373 -1.16 26.59 22.35
N ALA A 374 -0.87 27.88 22.40
CA ALA A 374 0.46 28.41 22.05
C ALA A 374 1.54 28.11 23.11
N ASN A 375 1.15 27.84 24.36
CA ASN A 375 2.07 27.62 25.48
C ASN A 375 2.40 26.12 25.69
N LEU A 376 1.97 25.26 24.77
CA LEU A 376 2.07 23.82 24.87
C LEU A 376 2.34 23.21 23.50
N SER A 377 3.42 22.46 23.38
CA SER A 377 3.80 21.75 22.16
C SER A 377 4.26 20.33 22.46
N TYR A 378 4.34 19.51 21.41
CA TYR A 378 4.89 18.16 21.47
C TYR A 378 6.17 18.11 20.65
N LEU A 379 7.27 17.78 21.31
CA LEU A 379 8.54 17.48 20.68
C LEU A 379 8.55 16.01 20.25
N TYR A 380 8.69 15.79 18.94
CA TYR A 380 8.80 14.47 18.33
C TYR A 380 10.26 14.12 18.11
N LEU A 381 10.64 12.96 18.64
CA LEU A 381 11.98 12.40 18.56
C LEU A 381 11.93 11.22 17.59
N PRO A 382 12.55 11.30 16.39
CA PRO A 382 12.42 10.26 15.36
C PRO A 382 12.78 8.84 15.81
N TRP A 383 13.69 8.71 16.78
CA TRP A 383 14.15 7.42 17.32
C TRP A 383 13.30 6.87 18.47
N PHE A 384 12.30 7.62 18.97
CA PHE A 384 11.58 7.27 20.21
C PHE A 384 10.07 7.51 20.16
N THR A 385 9.61 8.55 19.47
CA THR A 385 8.18 8.88 19.36
C THR A 385 7.47 7.90 18.44
N LYS A 386 6.31 7.40 18.87
CA LYS A 386 5.42 6.53 18.11
C LYS A 386 4.42 7.35 17.30
N GLY A 387 4.41 7.14 15.98
CA GLY A 387 3.51 7.81 15.02
C GLY A 387 2.06 7.42 15.18
#